data_AF-A0A7Y5BXJ7-F1
#
_entry.id   AF-A0A7Y5BXJ7-F1
#
_cell.length_a   1.000
_cell.length_b   1.000
_cell.length_c   1.000
_cell.angle_alpha   90.00
_cell.angle_beta   90.00
_cell.angle_gamma   90.00
#
_symmetry.space_group_name_H-M   'P 1'
#
loop_
_entity.id
_entity.type
_entity.pdbx_description
1 polymer ?
#
loop_
_entity_poly.entity_id
_entity_poly.type
_entity_poly.pdbx_seq_one_letter_code
_entity_poly.pdbx_strand_id
1 'polypeptide(L)'
;MHLPRAPFLLFTFSLLLTLTACRPDPNDQFIQGTWQLAETDADNRFFEWRFDNGTFIRQQEIDSVTTLYTTGQYRIIESEGDALTLELFDYSGDRIAYENTPITLPIEIDRDNDTARIQNTGFVRISP
;
A
#
# COMPACT_ATOMS: atom_id res chain seq x y z
N MET A 1 -46.37 11.26 -58.67
CA MET A 1 -46.12 9.99 -57.94
C MET A 1 -44.61 9.81 -57.79
N HIS A 2 -44.19 9.39 -56.59
CA HIS A 2 -42.83 9.02 -56.13
C HIS A 2 -41.82 10.12 -55.75
N LEU A 3 -41.90 10.51 -54.46
CA LEU A 3 -40.80 10.91 -53.55
C LEU A 3 -40.10 9.64 -52.99
N PRO A 4 -39.03 9.72 -52.17
CA PRO A 4 -37.64 10.07 -52.47
C PRO A 4 -36.68 8.94 -52.00
N ARG A 5 -35.36 9.06 -52.20
CA ARG A 5 -34.39 8.20 -51.47
C ARG A 5 -33.23 9.04 -50.93
N ALA A 6 -33.31 9.34 -49.65
CA ALA A 6 -32.17 9.73 -48.82
C ALA A 6 -31.47 8.45 -48.32
N PRO A 7 -30.14 8.36 -48.37
CA PRO A 7 -29.42 7.38 -47.56
C PRO A 7 -29.20 7.96 -46.17
N PHE A 8 -29.87 7.33 -45.20
CA PHE A 8 -29.67 7.43 -43.76
C PHE A 8 -28.19 7.19 -43.44
N LEU A 9 -27.45 8.24 -43.07
CA LEU A 9 -26.13 8.12 -42.45
C LEU A 9 -26.34 7.60 -41.02
N LEU A 10 -26.24 6.28 -40.87
CA LEU A 10 -26.10 5.58 -39.60
C LEU A 10 -24.81 6.06 -38.92
N PHE A 11 -24.94 7.07 -38.07
CA PHE A 11 -23.94 7.40 -37.07
C PHE A 11 -23.91 6.25 -36.06
N THR A 12 -23.13 5.21 -36.37
CA THR A 12 -22.76 4.18 -35.41
C THR A 12 -22.02 4.86 -34.28
N PHE A 13 -22.75 5.11 -33.20
CA PHE A 13 -22.24 5.53 -31.91
C PHE A 13 -21.38 4.36 -31.40
N SER A 14 -20.12 4.34 -31.83
CA SER A 14 -19.09 3.42 -31.36
C SER A 14 -18.92 3.67 -29.87
N LEU A 15 -19.67 2.88 -29.11
CA LEU A 15 -19.57 2.66 -27.69
C LEU A 15 -18.11 2.28 -27.40
N LEU A 16 -17.27 3.29 -27.18
CA LEU A 16 -15.98 3.18 -26.53
C LEU A 16 -16.26 2.78 -25.08
N LEU A 17 -16.65 1.51 -24.89
CA LEU A 17 -16.42 0.76 -23.68
C LEU A 17 -14.91 0.74 -23.50
N THR A 18 -14.39 1.78 -22.87
CA THR A 18 -13.06 1.74 -22.26
C THR A 18 -13.14 0.61 -21.25
N LEU A 19 -12.69 -0.58 -21.67
CA LEU A 19 -12.20 -1.59 -20.75
C LEU A 19 -11.10 -0.90 -19.95
N THR A 20 -11.46 -0.33 -18.80
CA THR A 20 -10.49 -0.03 -17.75
C THR A 20 -9.96 -1.40 -17.36
N ALA A 21 -8.89 -1.83 -18.02
CA ALA A 21 -8.06 -2.90 -17.54
C ALA A 21 -7.82 -2.58 -16.07
N CYS A 22 -8.28 -3.49 -15.20
CA CYS A 22 -8.09 -3.41 -13.77
C CYS A 22 -6.58 -3.51 -13.53
N ARG A 23 -5.87 -2.41 -13.71
CA ARG A 23 -4.45 -2.33 -13.38
C ARG A 23 -4.40 -2.34 -11.86
N PRO A 24 -3.53 -3.19 -11.27
CA PRO A 24 -3.26 -3.12 -9.85
C PRO A 24 -2.91 -1.68 -9.49
N ASP A 25 -3.39 -1.23 -8.35
CA ASP A 25 -3.06 0.08 -7.82
C ASP A 25 -1.51 0.19 -7.73
N PRO A 26 -0.88 1.21 -8.33
CA PRO A 26 0.57 1.38 -8.27
C PRO A 26 1.09 1.47 -6.83
N ASN A 27 0.29 1.96 -5.88
CA ASN A 27 0.66 1.98 -4.46
C ASN A 27 0.61 0.60 -3.82
N ASP A 28 -0.34 -0.25 -4.24
CA ASP A 28 -0.40 -1.64 -3.81
C ASP A 28 0.85 -2.42 -4.25
N GLN A 29 1.31 -2.18 -5.48
CA GLN A 29 2.56 -2.77 -5.95
C GLN A 29 3.77 -2.18 -5.24
N PHE A 30 3.78 -0.86 -5.02
CA PHE A 30 4.92 -0.19 -4.42
C PHE A 30 5.12 -0.57 -2.95
N ILE A 31 4.06 -0.77 -2.17
CA ILE A 31 4.21 -1.02 -0.73
C ILE A 31 4.77 -2.41 -0.41
N GLN A 32 4.74 -3.36 -1.36
CA GLN A 32 5.23 -4.73 -1.18
C GLN A 32 6.71 -4.79 -0.79
N GLY A 33 7.13 -5.82 -0.06
CA GLY A 33 8.52 -6.04 0.32
C GLY A 33 8.84 -5.55 1.73
N THR A 34 10.13 -5.41 1.99
CA THR A 34 10.70 -5.13 3.31
C THR A 34 11.28 -3.72 3.39
N TRP A 35 10.90 -3.01 4.45
CA TRP A 35 11.17 -1.61 4.73
C TRP A 35 11.90 -1.48 6.06
N GLN A 36 13.13 -0.97 6.04
CA GLN A 36 13.95 -0.78 7.23
C GLN A 36 14.06 0.71 7.57
N LEU A 37 14.05 1.03 8.87
CA LEU A 37 14.21 2.39 9.36
C LEU A 37 15.44 3.08 8.73
N ALA A 38 15.24 4.25 8.14
CA ALA A 38 16.27 4.97 7.39
C ALA A 38 17.33 5.61 8.30
N GLU A 39 16.91 6.13 9.45
CA GLU A 39 17.78 6.78 10.42
C GLU A 39 18.20 5.77 11.51
N THR A 40 19.47 5.41 11.48
CA THR A 40 20.11 4.49 12.41
C THR A 40 21.02 5.31 13.34
N ASP A 41 20.61 5.52 14.59
CA ASP A 41 21.46 6.15 15.61
C ASP A 41 22.41 5.14 16.27
N ALA A 42 23.36 5.61 17.08
CA ALA A 42 24.37 4.74 17.70
C ALA A 42 23.78 3.68 18.66
N ASP A 43 22.53 3.86 19.10
CA ASP A 43 21.75 2.91 19.91
C ASP A 43 20.88 1.98 19.05
N ASN A 44 21.10 2.01 17.74
CA ASN A 44 20.53 1.23 16.65
C ASN A 44 19.42 0.24 17.02
N ARG A 45 18.21 0.78 17.16
CA ARG A 45 17.00 -0.05 17.28
C ARG A 45 16.59 -0.49 15.89
N PHE A 46 16.90 -1.73 15.54
CA PHE A 46 16.38 -2.38 14.34
C PHE A 46 14.85 -2.22 14.30
N PHE A 47 14.32 -1.65 13.23
CA PHE A 47 12.88 -1.53 13.03
C PHE A 47 12.55 -1.76 11.56
N GLU A 48 11.75 -2.80 11.32
CA GLU A 48 11.36 -3.28 10.01
C GLU A 48 9.84 -3.43 9.90
N TRP A 49 9.33 -3.10 8.72
CA TRP A 49 8.03 -3.53 8.22
C TRP A 49 8.24 -4.44 7.00
N ARG A 50 7.42 -5.48 6.87
CA ARG A 50 7.29 -6.24 5.64
C ARG A 50 5.82 -6.30 5.25
N PHE A 51 5.51 -6.03 3.99
CA PHE A 51 4.18 -6.16 3.41
C PHE A 51 4.23 -7.16 2.25
N ASP A 52 3.35 -8.14 2.26
CA ASP A 52 3.35 -9.21 1.25
C ASP A 52 1.92 -9.70 1.06
N ASN A 53 1.33 -9.35 -0.09
CA ASN A 53 0.02 -9.85 -0.55
C ASN A 53 -1.07 -9.79 0.53
N GLY A 54 -1.23 -8.64 1.18
CA GLY A 54 -2.24 -8.42 2.22
C GLY A 54 -1.84 -8.90 3.61
N THR A 55 -0.63 -9.41 3.79
CA THR A 55 -0.06 -9.75 5.12
C THR A 55 1.01 -8.75 5.50
N PHE A 56 1.11 -8.41 6.79
CA PHE A 56 2.20 -7.59 7.28
C PHE A 56 2.96 -8.26 8.41
N ILE A 57 4.24 -7.93 8.50
CA ILE A 57 5.11 -8.23 9.63
C ILE A 57 5.75 -6.92 10.09
N ARG A 58 5.84 -6.74 11.39
CA ARG A 58 6.51 -5.63 12.04
C ARG A 58 7.48 -6.18 13.07
N GLN A 59 8.76 -5.86 12.94
CA GLN A 59 9.80 -6.29 13.86
C GLN A 59 10.52 -5.08 14.42
N GLN A 60 10.69 -5.01 15.74
CA GLN A 60 11.38 -3.91 16.40
C GLN A 60 12.24 -4.41 17.55
N GLU A 61 13.54 -4.14 17.51
CA GLU A 61 14.42 -4.29 18.67
C GLU A 61 14.19 -3.13 19.64
N ILE A 62 13.96 -3.45 20.91
CA ILE A 62 13.84 -2.44 21.98
C ILE A 62 15.10 -2.36 22.85
N ASP A 63 15.87 -3.45 22.89
CA ASP A 63 17.19 -3.56 23.50
C ASP A 63 17.98 -4.71 22.83
N SER A 64 19.21 -4.99 23.29
CA SER A 64 20.09 -5.99 22.69
C SER A 64 19.63 -7.45 22.82
N VAL A 65 18.59 -7.73 23.61
CA VAL A 65 18.08 -9.09 23.86
C VAL A 65 16.59 -9.24 23.56
N THR A 66 15.88 -8.13 23.39
CA THR A 66 14.43 -8.12 23.22
C THR A 66 14.04 -7.56 21.87
N THR A 67 13.43 -8.42 21.06
CA THR A 67 12.80 -8.07 19.79
C THR A 67 11.29 -8.24 19.93
N LEU A 68 10.55 -7.19 19.63
CA LEU A 68 9.10 -7.21 19.54
C LEU A 68 8.70 -7.60 18.13
N TYR A 69 7.74 -8.52 18.03
CA TYR A 69 7.21 -8.98 16.76
C TYR A 69 5.70 -8.76 16.69
N THR A 70 5.19 -8.38 15.52
CA THR A 70 3.75 -8.35 15.25
C THR A 70 3.49 -8.77 13.82
N THR A 71 2.47 -9.59 13.62
CA THR A 71 2.01 -10.02 12.29
C THR A 71 0.51 -9.86 12.20
N GLY A 72 -0.01 -9.66 11.00
CA GLY A 72 -1.44 -9.59 10.76
C GLY A 72 -1.78 -9.44 9.29
N GLN A 73 -3.01 -9.03 9.03
CA GLN A 73 -3.51 -8.71 7.71
C GLN A 73 -3.57 -7.20 7.51
N TYR A 74 -3.47 -6.75 6.27
CA TYR A 74 -3.72 -5.38 5.90
C TYR A 74 -4.57 -5.31 4.62
N ARG A 75 -5.27 -4.19 4.47
CA ARG A 75 -5.90 -3.80 3.20
C ARG A 75 -5.71 -2.31 2.97
N ILE A 76 -5.67 -1.89 1.72
CA ILE A 76 -5.65 -0.48 1.35
C ILE A 76 -7.07 0.06 1.48
N ILE A 77 -7.25 1.14 2.25
CA ILE A 77 -8.54 1.82 2.40
C ILE A 77 -8.59 3.17 1.68
N GLU A 78 -7.44 3.80 1.46
CA GLU A 78 -7.28 5.00 0.64
C GLU A 78 -5.96 4.94 -0.14
N SER A 79 -5.95 5.44 -1.37
CA SER A 79 -4.78 5.48 -2.24
C SER A 79 -4.94 6.63 -3.23
N GLU A 80 -4.11 7.65 -3.11
CA GLU A 80 -4.14 8.83 -3.97
C GLU A 80 -2.73 9.41 -4.14
N GLY A 81 -2.27 9.47 -5.39
CA GLY A 81 -0.94 9.98 -5.72
C GLY A 81 0.16 9.22 -4.98
N ASP A 82 0.86 9.93 -4.11
CA ASP A 82 2.00 9.44 -3.32
C ASP A 82 1.61 9.11 -1.87
N ALA A 83 0.31 9.07 -1.57
CA ALA A 83 -0.21 8.70 -0.26
C ALA A 83 -1.03 7.42 -0.35
N LEU A 84 -0.87 6.56 0.65
CA LEU A 84 -1.72 5.40 0.85
C LEU A 84 -2.07 5.27 2.33
N THR A 85 -3.25 4.72 2.60
CA THR A 85 -3.70 4.43 3.96
C THR A 85 -4.05 2.96 4.03
N LEU A 86 -3.35 2.22 4.91
CA LEU A 86 -3.67 0.83 5.22
C LEU A 86 -4.57 0.73 6.43
N GLU A 87 -5.46 -0.25 6.42
CA GLU A 87 -6.10 -0.77 7.62
C GLU A 87 -5.44 -2.10 7.99
N LEU A 88 -4.90 -2.20 9.21
CA LEU A 88 -4.30 -3.41 9.78
C LEU A 88 -5.32 -4.11 10.65
N PHE A 89 -5.52 -5.41 10.46
CA PHE A 89 -6.52 -6.21 11.17
C PHE A 89 -6.02 -7.66 11.38
N ASP A 90 -6.78 -8.45 12.14
CA ASP A 90 -6.46 -9.85 12.47
C ASP A 90 -5.00 -10.09 12.88
N TYR A 91 -4.46 -9.18 13.69
CA TYR A 91 -3.06 -9.18 14.09
C TYR A 91 -2.81 -9.86 15.44
N SER A 92 -1.58 -10.30 15.64
CA SER A 92 -1.10 -10.91 16.88
C SER A 92 0.38 -10.58 17.12
N GLY A 93 0.81 -10.52 18.38
CA GLY A 93 2.21 -10.28 18.75
C GLY A 93 2.36 -9.41 19.99
N ASP A 94 3.58 -8.93 20.22
CA ASP A 94 4.00 -8.35 21.51
C ASP A 94 3.51 -6.92 21.76
N ARG A 95 3.33 -6.13 20.69
CA ARG A 95 3.13 -4.68 20.83
C ARG A 95 1.76 -4.18 20.39
N ILE A 96 1.09 -4.90 19.48
CA ILE A 96 -0.29 -4.61 19.10
C ILE A 96 -1.22 -5.56 19.88
N ALA A 97 -1.12 -5.51 21.21
CA ALA A 97 -1.92 -6.34 22.12
C ALA A 97 -3.19 -5.62 22.62
N TYR A 98 -3.43 -4.39 22.19
CA TYR A 98 -4.56 -3.60 22.69
C TYR A 98 -5.54 -3.30 21.56
N GLU A 99 -6.69 -3.96 21.71
CA GLU A 99 -7.95 -3.80 21.00
C GLU A 99 -8.09 -4.62 19.71
N ASN A 100 -9.19 -5.38 19.62
CA ASN A 100 -9.69 -6.05 18.41
C ASN A 100 -10.15 -5.03 17.34
N THR A 101 -9.54 -3.85 17.32
CA THR A 101 -9.95 -2.72 16.51
C THR A 101 -8.93 -2.56 15.39
N PRO A 102 -9.36 -2.53 14.13
CA PRO A 102 -8.44 -2.28 13.03
C PRO A 102 -7.68 -0.96 13.22
N ILE A 103 -6.39 -0.97 12.88
CA ILE A 103 -5.52 0.22 13.02
C ILE A 103 -5.30 0.82 11.65
N THR A 104 -5.47 2.14 11.55
CA THR A 104 -5.13 2.88 10.33
C THR A 104 -3.64 3.25 10.32
N LEU A 105 -2.95 2.92 9.23
CA LEU A 105 -1.53 3.16 9.01
C LEU A 105 -1.35 4.06 7.76
N PRO A 106 -1.17 5.38 7.93
CA PRO A 106 -0.87 6.26 6.82
C PRO A 106 0.59 6.07 6.37
N ILE A 107 0.79 6.05 5.06
CA ILE A 107 2.11 5.90 4.42
C ILE A 107 2.24 6.91 3.28
N GLU A 108 3.33 7.67 3.29
CA GLU A 108 3.73 8.51 2.16
C GLU A 108 4.84 7.80 1.39
N ILE A 109 4.76 7.78 0.07
CA ILE A 109 5.67 7.09 -0.84
C ILE A 109 6.55 8.11 -1.55
N ASP A 110 7.85 7.83 -1.63
CA ASP A 110 8.75 8.50 -2.55
C ASP A 110 9.35 7.44 -3.49
N ARG A 111 8.83 7.39 -4.72
CA ARG A 111 9.23 6.38 -5.72
C ARG A 111 10.59 6.69 -6.34
N ASP A 112 10.97 7.96 -6.39
CA ASP A 112 12.24 8.38 -6.98
C ASP A 112 13.41 7.93 -6.11
N ASN A 113 13.21 7.90 -4.78
CA ASN A 113 14.21 7.48 -3.81
C ASN A 113 14.00 6.07 -3.24
N ASP A 114 12.95 5.36 -3.66
CA ASP A 114 12.53 4.06 -3.11
C ASP A 114 12.41 4.06 -1.58
N THR A 115 11.75 5.10 -1.06
CA THR A 115 11.53 5.29 0.38
C THR A 115 10.05 5.42 0.69
N ALA A 116 9.71 5.18 1.96
CA ALA A 116 8.35 5.39 2.47
C ALA A 116 8.41 6.05 3.84
N ARG A 117 7.42 6.89 4.16
CA ARG A 117 7.21 7.44 5.49
C ARG A 117 6.01 6.75 6.13
N ILE A 118 6.26 5.83 7.05
CA ILE A 118 5.23 5.06 7.77
C ILE A 118 5.04 5.71 9.15
N GLN A 119 3.84 6.22 9.46
CA GLN A 119 3.56 6.97 10.71
C GLN A 119 4.59 8.09 10.98
N ASN A 120 4.88 8.92 9.98
CA ASN A 120 5.86 10.01 10.06
C ASN A 120 7.33 9.58 10.25
N THR A 121 7.63 8.28 10.18
CA THR A 121 8.99 7.75 10.30
C THR A 121 9.48 7.27 8.94
N GLY A 122 10.71 7.63 8.55
CA GLY A 122 11.29 7.29 7.24
C GLY A 122 11.85 5.87 7.19
N PHE A 123 11.56 5.16 6.11
CA PHE A 123 12.02 3.80 5.83
C PHE A 123 12.59 3.71 4.41
N VAL A 124 13.63 2.91 4.25
CA VAL A 124 14.21 2.53 2.96
C VAL A 124 13.80 1.10 2.63
N ARG A 125 13.53 0.81 1.36
CA ARG A 125 13.28 -0.57 0.95
C ARG A 125 14.59 -1.34 0.92
N ILE A 126 14.61 -2.52 1.55
CA ILE A 126 15.76 -3.43 1.56
C ILE A 126 15.49 -4.73 0.80
N SER A 127 14.22 -5.05 0.54
CA SER A 127 13.81 -6.14 -0.36
C SER A 127 12.49 -5.76 -1.03
N PRO A 128 12.31 -6.04 -2.34
CA PRO A 128 10.99 -6.09 -2.96
C PRO A 128 10.20 -7.33 -2.50
#